data_AF-A0A9X0U5F7-F1
#
_entry.id   AF-A0A9X0U5F7-F1
#
_cell.length_a   1.000
_cell.length_b   1.000
_cell.length_c   1.000
_cell.angle_alpha   90.00
_cell.angle_beta   90.00
_cell.angle_gamma   90.00
#
_symmetry.space_group_name_H-M   'P 1'
#
loop_
_entity.id
_entity.type
_entity.pdbx_description
1 polymer ?
#
loop_
_entity_poly.entity_id
_entity_poly.type
_entity_poly.pdbx_seq_one_letter_code
_entity_poly.pdbx_strand_id
1 'polypeptide(L)'
;MKITHYEAVGIQPLIAHSPLLSWGYSIWSLDHFTMIIGATELIIVALLAVRPWFPRASALGSLGAICMFLTTLSFILTTPGWEPSLGGFPALSGGVGEFLIKDFVLLGAAIWTLADSLRAAYSLPADTRSSF
;
A
#
# COMPACT_ATOMS: atom_id res chain seq x y z
N MET A 1 -14.09 6.14 -4.72
CA MET A 1 -14.56 6.92 -3.57
C MET A 1 -13.99 6.25 -2.34
N LYS A 2 -13.00 6.87 -1.66
CA LYS A 2 -12.12 6.19 -0.68
C LYS A 2 -12.40 6.58 0.79
N ILE A 3 -13.56 7.20 0.99
CA ILE A 3 -14.00 7.82 2.25
C ILE A 3 -15.52 7.70 2.32
N THR A 4 -16.00 6.48 2.14
CA THR A 4 -17.42 6.18 2.12
C THR A 4 -17.71 5.10 3.15
N HIS A 5 -18.84 5.25 3.86
CA HIS A 5 -19.31 4.34 4.90
C HIS A 5 -19.34 2.85 4.48
N TYR A 6 -19.40 2.61 3.16
CA TYR A 6 -19.33 1.29 2.54
C TYR A 6 -17.97 0.57 2.73
N GLU A 7 -16.84 1.30 2.64
CA GLU A 7 -15.51 0.70 2.85
C GLU A 7 -15.26 0.40 4.33
N ALA A 8 -15.75 1.24 5.25
CA ALA A 8 -15.61 1.04 6.69
C ALA A 8 -16.25 -0.28 7.17
N VAL A 9 -17.40 -0.65 6.59
CA VAL A 9 -18.09 -1.92 6.90
C VAL A 9 -17.33 -3.13 6.36
N GLY A 10 -16.66 -3.01 5.22
CA GLY A 10 -15.89 -4.11 4.62
C GLY A 10 -14.61 -4.46 5.38
N ILE A 11 -13.99 -3.48 6.06
CA ILE A 11 -12.70 -3.67 6.73
C ILE A 11 -12.89 -3.98 8.23
N GLN A 12 -14.06 -3.69 8.80
CA GLN A 12 -14.41 -3.94 10.20
C GLN A 12 -14.11 -5.37 10.71
N PRO A 13 -14.48 -6.46 10.02
CA PRO A 13 -14.20 -7.81 10.54
C PRO A 13 -12.70 -8.16 10.52
N LEU A 14 -11.91 -7.58 9.61
CA LEU A 14 -10.47 -7.83 9.51
C LEU A 14 -9.68 -7.16 10.65
N ILE A 15 -10.12 -5.98 11.10
CA ILE A 15 -9.47 -5.24 12.20
C ILE A 15 -9.91 -5.79 13.57
N ALA A 16 -11.17 -6.21 13.71
CA ALA A 16 -11.73 -6.75 14.96
C ALA A 16 -11.07 -8.06 15.42
N HIS A 17 -10.55 -8.87 14.48
CA HIS A 17 -9.90 -10.15 14.79
C HIS A 17 -8.37 -10.06 14.93
N SER A 18 -7.74 -8.88 14.76
CA SER A 18 -6.29 -8.73 14.86
C SER A 18 -5.85 -8.20 16.23
N PRO A 19 -5.11 -8.97 17.05
CA PRO A 19 -4.63 -8.53 18.36
C PRO A 19 -3.73 -7.28 18.31
N LEU A 20 -3.04 -7.05 17.18
CA LEU A 20 -2.14 -5.91 16.94
C LEU A 20 -2.89 -4.60 16.63
N LEU A 21 -4.07 -4.67 15.99
CA LEU A 21 -4.85 -3.50 15.58
C LEU A 21 -6.07 -3.27 16.48
N SER A 22 -6.52 -4.28 17.22
CA SER A 22 -7.62 -4.17 18.19
C SER A 22 -7.36 -3.13 19.29
N TRP A 23 -6.10 -2.95 19.69
CA TRP A 23 -5.72 -1.89 20.65
C TRP A 23 -5.88 -0.49 20.05
N GLY A 24 -5.79 -0.36 18.72
CA GLY A 24 -5.97 0.89 17.99
C GLY A 24 -7.41 1.41 18.12
N TYR A 25 -8.41 0.52 18.17
CA TYR A 25 -9.79 0.90 18.48
C TYR A 25 -9.98 1.49 19.87
N SER A 26 -9.09 1.19 20.82
CA SER A 26 -9.15 1.79 22.15
C SER A 26 -8.70 3.25 22.17
N ILE A 27 -8.05 3.72 21.10
CA ILE A 27 -7.46 5.06 20.98
C ILE A 27 -8.09 5.85 19.80
N TRP A 28 -8.40 5.19 18.68
CA TRP A 28 -8.87 5.76 17.42
C TRP A 28 -10.00 4.93 16.79
N SER A 29 -11.04 5.59 16.26
CA SER A 29 -12.13 4.91 15.55
C SER A 29 -11.71 4.36 14.18
N LEU A 30 -12.50 3.41 13.66
CA LEU A 30 -12.39 2.85 12.29
C LEU A 30 -12.15 3.92 11.22
N ASP A 31 -12.92 5.00 11.30
CA ASP A 31 -12.89 6.07 10.32
C ASP A 31 -11.53 6.79 10.30
N HIS A 32 -10.88 6.95 11.45
CA HIS A 32 -9.55 7.56 11.50
C HIS A 32 -8.49 6.67 10.86
N PHE A 33 -8.58 5.36 11.07
CA PHE A 33 -7.66 4.40 10.44
C PHE A 33 -7.80 4.41 8.92
N THR A 34 -9.03 4.35 8.41
CA THR A 34 -9.31 4.42 6.97
C THR A 34 -8.88 5.77 6.39
N MET A 35 -9.09 6.89 7.11
CA MET A 35 -8.67 8.22 6.67
C MET A 35 -7.14 8.34 6.56
N ILE A 36 -6.39 7.81 7.54
CA ILE A 36 -4.92 7.82 7.52
C ILE A 36 -4.39 6.99 6.35
N ILE A 37 -4.95 5.79 6.14
CA ILE A 37 -4.56 4.92 5.02
C ILE A 37 -4.86 5.62 3.68
N GLY A 38 -6.08 6.14 3.51
CA GLY A 38 -6.48 6.84 2.30
C GLY A 38 -5.64 8.08 2.01
N ALA A 39 -5.31 8.87 3.04
CA ALA A 39 -4.41 10.02 2.90
C ALA A 39 -2.99 9.59 2.49
N THR A 40 -2.46 8.53 3.10
CA THR A 40 -1.15 7.97 2.79
C THR A 40 -1.08 7.51 1.33
N GLU A 41 -2.11 6.82 0.84
CA GLU A 41 -2.20 6.39 -0.55
C GLU A 41 -2.23 7.57 -1.52
N LEU A 42 -2.98 8.63 -1.23
CA LEU A 42 -3.01 9.82 -2.07
C LEU A 42 -1.65 10.53 -2.12
N ILE A 43 -0.93 10.57 -1.00
CA ILE A 43 0.43 11.12 -0.96
C ILE A 43 1.38 10.26 -1.80
N ILE A 44 1.30 8.93 -1.68
CA ILE A 44 2.11 8.00 -2.49
C ILE A 44 1.82 8.20 -3.99
N VAL A 45 0.56 8.27 -4.39
CA VAL A 45 0.16 8.50 -5.78
C VAL A 45 0.68 9.84 -6.28
N ALA A 46 0.56 10.90 -5.48
CA ALA A 46 1.10 12.21 -5.83
C ALA A 46 2.61 12.14 -6.06
N LEU A 47 3.36 11.52 -5.15
CA LEU A 47 4.82 11.36 -5.26
C LEU A 47 5.22 10.58 -6.53
N LEU A 48 4.52 9.49 -6.84
CA LEU A 48 4.73 8.72 -8.08
C LEU A 48 4.43 9.54 -9.33
N ALA A 49 3.37 10.37 -9.32
CA ALA A 49 2.99 11.19 -10.46
C ALA A 49 4.02 12.28 -10.79
N VAL A 50 4.77 12.78 -9.80
CA VAL A 50 5.79 13.82 -10.03
C VAL A 50 7.11 13.28 -10.60
N ARG A 51 7.20 11.98 -10.92
CA ARG A 51 8.39 11.34 -11.50
C ARG A 51 9.05 12.13 -12.65
N PRO A 52 8.33 12.68 -13.66
CA PRO A 52 8.97 13.36 -14.79
C PRO A 52 9.79 14.59 -14.39
N TRP A 53 9.40 15.28 -13.30
CA TRP A 53 10.06 16.50 -12.82
C TRP A 53 11.02 16.21 -11.65
N PHE A 54 10.60 15.33 -10.74
CA PHE A 54 11.32 15.05 -9.50
C PHE A 54 11.49 13.54 -9.29
N PRO A 55 12.41 12.88 -10.03
CA PRO A 55 12.60 11.44 -9.94
C PRO A 55 13.01 10.97 -8.53
N ARG A 56 13.70 11.80 -7.73
CA ARG A 56 14.01 11.49 -6.32
C ARG A 56 12.76 11.46 -5.43
N ALA A 57 11.79 12.35 -5.66
CA ALA A 57 10.54 12.35 -4.92
C ALA A 57 9.68 11.14 -5.27
N SER A 58 9.66 10.76 -6.56
CA SER A 58 9.02 9.52 -7.02
C SER A 58 9.64 8.28 -6.39
N ALA A 59 10.98 8.23 -6.23
CA ALA A 59 11.63 7.11 -5.53
C ALA A 59 11.17 6.98 -4.07
N LEU A 60 10.96 8.09 -3.35
CA LEU A 60 10.37 8.07 -2.00
C LEU A 60 8.92 7.56 -2.02
N GLY A 61 8.13 7.99 -3.00
CA GLY A 61 6.77 7.48 -3.22
C GLY A 61 6.74 5.97 -3.47
N SER A 62 7.62 5.46 -4.34
CA SER A 62 7.75 4.03 -4.61
C SER A 62 8.18 3.24 -3.37
N LEU A 63 9.09 3.78 -2.55
CA LEU A 63 9.49 3.13 -1.29
C LEU A 63 8.31 3.05 -0.31
N GLY A 64 7.53 4.12 -0.19
CA GLY A 64 6.30 4.14 0.61
C GLY A 64 5.27 3.11 0.13
N ALA A 65 5.08 3.00 -1.19
CA ALA A 65 4.20 2.01 -1.80
C ALA A 65 4.66 0.57 -1.49
N ILE A 66 5.96 0.28 -1.59
CA ILE A 66 6.54 -1.03 -1.24
C ILE A 66 6.24 -1.38 0.22
N CYS A 67 6.53 -0.46 1.15
CA CYS A 67 6.25 -0.69 2.56
C CYS A 67 4.77 -0.98 2.80
N MET A 68 3.88 -0.20 2.19
CA MET A 68 2.42 -0.36 2.33
C MET A 68 1.92 -1.72 1.81
N PHE A 69 2.35 -2.14 0.61
CA PHE A 69 1.96 -3.44 0.06
C PHE A 69 2.56 -4.61 0.84
N LEU A 70 3.79 -4.48 1.35
CA LEU A 70 4.39 -5.50 2.22
C LEU A 70 3.64 -5.63 3.55
N THR A 71 3.24 -4.51 4.17
CA THR A 71 2.39 -4.53 5.36
C THR A 71 1.07 -5.25 5.06
N THR A 72 0.48 -5.01 3.90
CA THR A 72 -0.79 -5.65 3.53
C THR A 72 -0.63 -7.14 3.21
N LEU A 73 0.43 -7.51 2.49
CA LEU A 73 0.79 -8.90 2.21
C LEU A 73 1.15 -9.68 3.48
N SER A 74 1.61 -9.02 4.54
CA SER A 74 1.85 -9.66 5.83
C SER A 74 0.58 -10.29 6.44
N PHE A 75 -0.61 -9.86 6.02
CA PHE A 75 -1.88 -10.46 6.41
C PHE A 75 -2.05 -11.90 5.90
N ILE A 76 -1.38 -12.31 4.82
CA ILE A 76 -1.34 -13.72 4.37
C ILE A 76 -0.77 -14.63 5.46
N LEU A 77 0.25 -14.15 6.17
CA LEU A 77 0.96 -14.94 7.18
C LEU A 77 0.30 -14.86 8.56
N THR A 78 -0.36 -13.74 8.85
CA THR A 78 -0.88 -13.43 10.19
C THR A 78 -2.38 -13.66 10.33
N THR A 79 -3.14 -13.70 9.24
CA THR A 79 -4.60 -13.83 9.26
C THR A 79 -5.02 -15.17 8.64
N PRO A 80 -5.84 -15.99 9.33
CA PRO A 80 -6.43 -17.18 8.73
C PRO A 80 -7.46 -16.79 7.66
N GLY A 81 -7.01 -16.69 6.40
CA GLY A 81 -7.83 -16.30 5.24
C GLY A 81 -8.01 -17.39 4.18
N TRP A 82 -7.55 -18.60 4.47
CA TRP A 82 -7.64 -19.77 3.59
C TRP A 82 -9.06 -20.30 3.57
N GLU A 83 -9.61 -20.51 2.38
CA GLU A 83 -10.96 -21.01 2.16
C GLU A 83 -11.00 -22.51 2.49
N PRO A 84 -11.59 -22.93 3.63
CA PRO A 84 -11.59 -24.33 4.03
C PRO A 84 -12.40 -25.19 3.06
N SER A 85 -13.41 -24.61 2.40
CA SER A 85 -14.27 -25.31 1.44
C SER A 85 -13.56 -25.67 0.12
N LEU A 86 -12.42 -25.01 -0.19
CA LEU A 86 -11.61 -25.27 -1.39
C LEU A 86 -10.33 -26.08 -1.09
N GLY A 87 -10.26 -26.72 0.09
CA GLY A 87 -9.12 -27.54 0.49
C GLY A 87 -8.07 -26.81 1.33
N GLY A 88 -8.36 -25.60 1.81
CA GLY A 88 -7.44 -24.81 2.61
C GLY A 88 -6.28 -24.26 1.78
N PHE A 89 -5.10 -24.12 2.37
CA PHE A 89 -3.93 -23.57 1.68
C PHE A 89 -3.64 -24.30 0.35
N PRO A 90 -3.48 -23.61 -0.80
CA PRO A 90 -3.33 -22.15 -0.99
C PRO A 90 -4.61 -21.44 -1.48
N ALA A 91 -5.79 -22.03 -1.35
CA ALA A 91 -7.03 -21.41 -1.78
C ALA A 91 -7.38 -20.22 -0.86
N LEU A 92 -7.27 -19.01 -1.40
CA LEU A 92 -7.63 -17.78 -0.68
C LEU A 92 -9.14 -17.56 -0.76
N SER A 93 -9.77 -17.22 0.38
CA SER A 93 -11.19 -16.83 0.39
C SER A 93 -11.44 -15.57 -0.44
N GLY A 94 -12.64 -15.43 -1.02
CA GLY A 94 -12.95 -14.33 -1.96
C GLY A 94 -12.61 -12.94 -1.42
N GLY A 95 -12.87 -12.66 -0.14
CA GLY A 95 -12.58 -11.35 0.45
C GLY A 95 -11.08 -11.05 0.65
N VAL A 96 -10.32 -12.03 1.13
CA VAL A 96 -8.88 -11.86 1.43
C VAL A 96 -8.04 -12.03 0.17
N GLY A 97 -8.38 -13.03 -0.66
CA GLY A 97 -7.66 -13.36 -1.89
C GLY A 97 -7.70 -12.27 -2.94
N GLU A 98 -8.87 -11.72 -3.23
CA GLU A 98 -9.02 -10.65 -4.23
C GLU A 98 -8.25 -9.38 -3.84
N PHE A 99 -8.27 -9.04 -2.55
CA PHE A 99 -7.55 -7.88 -2.04
C PHE A 99 -6.03 -8.04 -2.16
N LEU A 100 -5.50 -9.22 -1.83
CA LEU A 100 -4.06 -9.50 -1.78
C LEU A 100 -3.42 -9.72 -3.15
N ILE A 101 -4.14 -10.35 -4.09
CA ILE A 101 -3.61 -10.58 -5.45
C ILE A 101 -3.28 -9.25 -6.11
N LYS A 102 -4.15 -8.25 -5.95
CA LYS A 102 -3.93 -6.88 -6.44
C LYS A 102 -2.65 -6.29 -5.85
N ASP A 103 -2.46 -6.44 -4.54
CA ASP A 103 -1.30 -5.85 -3.85
C ASP A 103 0.02 -6.51 -4.24
N PHE A 104 0.02 -7.79 -4.62
CA PHE A 104 1.21 -8.46 -5.14
C PHE A 104 1.66 -7.88 -6.49
N VAL A 105 0.70 -7.63 -7.39
CA VAL A 105 0.95 -6.98 -8.69
C VAL A 105 1.44 -5.55 -8.47
N LEU A 106 0.79 -4.81 -7.58
CA LEU A 106 1.17 -3.43 -7.29
C LEU A 106 2.52 -3.32 -6.57
N LEU A 107 2.92 -4.29 -5.75
CA LEU A 107 4.27 -4.39 -5.20
C LEU A 107 5.31 -4.52 -6.31
N GLY A 108 5.06 -5.39 -7.29
CA GLY A 108 5.93 -5.52 -8.47
C GLY A 108 6.06 -4.19 -9.23
N ALA A 109 4.95 -3.48 -9.45
CA ALA A 109 4.96 -2.16 -10.08
C ALA A 109 5.69 -1.10 -9.23
N ALA A 110 5.57 -1.15 -7.91
CA ALA A 110 6.27 -0.26 -6.99
C ALA A 110 7.80 -0.47 -7.02
N ILE A 111 8.25 -1.72 -7.05
CA ILE A 111 9.68 -2.06 -7.21
C ILE A 111 10.19 -1.59 -8.57
N TRP A 112 9.43 -1.80 -9.63
CA TRP A 112 9.79 -1.33 -10.98
C TRP A 112 9.92 0.19 -11.04
N THR A 113 8.91 0.93 -10.54
CA THR A 113 8.93 2.40 -10.50
C THR A 113 10.03 2.95 -9.61
N LEU A 114 10.41 2.26 -8.52
CA LEU A 114 11.58 2.62 -7.72
C LEU A 114 12.87 2.53 -8.54
N ALA A 115 13.10 1.39 -9.20
CA ALA A 115 14.30 1.17 -10.00
C ALA A 115 14.41 2.19 -11.14
N ASP A 116 13.31 2.45 -11.81
CA ASP A 116 13.21 3.40 -12.91
C ASP A 116 13.39 4.86 -12.43
N SER A 117 12.80 5.24 -11.29
CA SER A 117 12.99 6.57 -10.68
C SER A 117 14.43 6.80 -10.22
N LEU A 118 15.08 5.77 -9.66
CA LEU A 118 16.49 5.83 -9.27
C LEU A 118 17.39 6.00 -10.50
N ARG A 119 17.17 5.20 -11.56
CA ARG A 119 17.89 5.36 -12.84
C ARG A 119 17.77 6.78 -13.38
N ALA A 120 16.56 7.33 -13.42
CA ALA A 120 16.31 8.70 -13.86
C ALA A 120 17.03 9.73 -12.98
N ALA A 121 17.07 9.53 -11.66
CA ALA A 121 17.76 10.42 -10.73
C ALA A 121 19.28 10.40 -10.88
N TYR A 122 19.87 9.25 -11.25
CA TYR A 122 21.31 9.09 -11.50
C TYR A 122 21.71 9.50 -12.93
N SER A 123 20.79 9.49 -13.89
CA SER A 123 21.05 9.92 -15.28
C SER A 123 20.94 11.42 -15.51
N LEU A 124 20.49 12.22 -14.52
CA LEU A 124 20.51 13.67 -14.62
C LEU A 124 21.97 14.17 -14.61
N PRO A 125 22.47 14.80 -15.70
CA PRO A 125 23.79 15.41 -15.70
C PRO A 125 23.86 16.47 -14.61
N ALA A 126 24.98 16.53 -13.90
CA ALA A 126 25.22 17.50 -12.82
C ALA A 126 25.26 18.98 -13.27
N ASP A 127 25.00 19.27 -14.55
CA ASP A 127 25.37 20.52 -15.23
C ASP A 127 24.24 21.57 -15.35
N THR A 128 23.20 21.49 -14.52
CA THR A 128 22.14 22.53 -14.50
C THR A 128 22.10 23.32 -13.18
N ARG A 129 23.16 23.26 -12.36
CA ARG A 129 23.24 24.01 -11.09
C ARG A 129 24.09 25.30 -11.15
N SER A 130 24.57 25.73 -12.31
CA SER A 130 25.50 26.87 -12.42
C SER A 130 24.98 28.11 -13.15
N SER A 131 23.68 28.23 -13.45
CA SER A 131 23.13 29.47 -14.02
C SER A 131 21.95 29.99 -13.22
N PHE A 132 22.22 30.66 -12.09
CA PHE A 132 21.56 31.89 -11.64
C PHE A 132 22.42 32.55 -10.55
#